data_AF-A0A838ABU0-F1
#
_entry.id   AF-A0A838ABU0-F1
#
_cell.length_a   1.000
_cell.length_b   1.000
_cell.length_c   1.000
_cell.angle_alpha   90.00
_cell.angle_beta   90.00
_cell.angle_gamma   90.00
#
_symmetry.space_group_name_H-M   'P 1'
#
loop_
_entity.id
_entity.type
_entity.pdbx_description
1 polymer ?
#
loop_
_entity_poly.entity_id
_entity_poly.type
_entity_poly.pdbx_seq_one_letter_code
_entity_poly.pdbx_strand_id
1 'polypeptide(L)'
;MAAELVSKSRTEGVELTGPNGLLSGLTKQAPGTALEAEPVEYIGYDKHDQAGRNWALSRNGARTKTVTTDIGSVEIESPRRVWRHRSLGRMGSCRGTRCGGTRLSCVRARFACSVRCAAGMSRCVSC
;
A
#
# COMPACT_ATOMS: atom_id res chain seq x y z
N MET A 1 6.92 -33.17 13.14
CA MET A 1 6.14 -31.95 12.83
C MET A 1 4.64 -32.12 13.11
N ALA A 2 3.87 -32.91 12.35
CA ALA A 2 2.41 -33.00 12.58
C ALA A 2 2.02 -33.51 13.98
N ALA A 3 2.62 -34.62 14.44
CA ALA A 3 2.36 -35.17 15.77
C ALA A 3 2.74 -34.20 16.92
N GLU A 4 3.77 -33.38 16.70
CA GLU A 4 4.21 -32.37 17.66
C GLU A 4 3.20 -31.23 17.78
N LEU A 5 2.68 -30.72 16.65
CA LEU A 5 1.65 -29.67 16.64
C LEU A 5 0.36 -30.12 17.32
N VAL A 6 -0.07 -31.37 17.07
CA VAL A 6 -1.25 -31.95 17.72
C VAL A 6 -1.01 -32.15 19.23
N SER A 7 0.21 -32.49 19.63
CA SER A 7 0.55 -32.62 21.06
C SER A 7 0.53 -31.25 21.75
N LYS A 8 1.10 -30.21 21.11
CA LYS A 8 1.06 -28.83 21.63
C LYS A 8 -0.36 -28.28 21.72
N SER A 9 -1.19 -28.50 20.70
CA SER A 9 -2.58 -28.02 20.73
C SER A 9 -3.37 -28.65 21.89
N ARG A 10 -3.15 -29.93 22.18
CA ARG A 10 -3.75 -30.61 23.35
C ARG A 10 -3.28 -30.01 24.67
N THR A 11 -2.00 -29.67 24.81
CA THR A 11 -1.49 -29.02 26.04
C THR A 11 -2.02 -27.60 26.22
N GLU A 12 -2.26 -26.89 25.12
CA GLU A 12 -2.79 -25.52 25.12
C GLU A 12 -4.33 -25.48 25.20
N GLY A 13 -5.00 -26.64 25.20
CA GLY A 13 -6.47 -26.74 25.23
C GLY A 13 -7.15 -26.31 23.93
N VAL A 14 -6.42 -26.25 22.82
CA VAL A 14 -6.94 -25.89 21.50
C VAL A 14 -7.54 -27.13 20.84
N GLU A 15 -8.81 -27.04 20.44
CA GLU A 15 -9.49 -28.10 19.71
C GLU A 15 -8.81 -28.38 18.37
N LEU A 16 -8.85 -29.64 17.91
CA LEU A 16 -8.27 -29.99 16.61
C LEU A 16 -9.07 -29.37 15.46
N THR A 17 -10.40 -29.32 15.61
CA THR A 17 -11.39 -28.79 14.66
C THR A 17 -12.24 -27.72 15.33
N GLY A 18 -13.04 -26.98 14.55
CA GLY A 18 -13.88 -25.90 15.06
C GLY A 18 -13.33 -24.52 14.70
N PRO A 19 -14.11 -23.44 14.89
CA PRO A 19 -13.79 -22.10 14.35
C PRO A 19 -12.47 -21.53 14.86
N ASN A 20 -12.06 -21.90 16.08
CA ASN A 20 -10.79 -21.50 16.70
C ASN A 20 -9.82 -22.70 16.85
N GLY A 21 -10.09 -23.80 16.15
CA GLY A 21 -9.28 -25.01 16.22
C GLY A 21 -7.99 -24.93 15.39
N LEU A 22 -7.06 -25.84 15.67
CA LEU A 22 -5.75 -25.91 15.01
C LEU A 22 -5.87 -25.95 13.48
N LEU A 23 -6.75 -26.79 12.94
CA LEU A 23 -6.93 -26.95 11.49
C LEU A 23 -7.50 -25.68 10.84
N SER A 24 -8.40 -24.98 11.51
CA SER A 24 -8.95 -23.70 11.03
C SER A 24 -7.87 -22.61 11.01
N GLY A 25 -6.99 -22.58 12.01
CA GLY A 25 -5.83 -21.68 12.06
C GLY A 25 -4.84 -21.94 10.93
N LEU A 26 -4.49 -23.20 10.68
CA LEU A 26 -3.59 -23.57 9.58
C LEU A 26 -4.20 -23.27 8.21
N THR A 27 -5.50 -23.55 8.05
CA THR A 27 -6.25 -23.27 6.81
C THR A 27 -6.44 -21.78 6.57
N LYS A 28 -6.40 -20.95 7.62
CA LYS A 28 -6.33 -19.49 7.51
C LYS A 28 -4.94 -19.03 7.06
N GLN A 29 -3.88 -19.60 7.63
CA GLN A 29 -2.50 -19.17 7.42
C GLN A 29 -1.97 -19.56 6.03
N ALA A 30 -2.25 -20.76 5.53
CA ALA A 30 -1.75 -21.23 4.24
C ALA A 30 -2.11 -20.28 3.06
N PRO A 31 -3.39 -19.95 2.81
CA PRO A 31 -3.73 -18.99 1.77
C PRO A 31 -3.29 -17.56 2.10
N GLY A 32 -3.32 -17.14 3.37
CA GLY A 32 -2.88 -15.78 3.76
C GLY A 32 -1.40 -15.54 3.45
N THR A 33 -0.54 -16.52 3.72
CA THR A 33 0.90 -16.43 3.43
C THR A 33 1.18 -16.43 1.93
N ALA A 34 0.50 -17.29 1.15
CA ALA A 34 0.59 -17.27 -0.30
C ALA A 34 0.16 -15.90 -0.89
N LEU A 35 -0.98 -15.37 -0.42
CA LEU A 35 -1.52 -14.11 -0.89
C LEU A 35 -0.63 -12.90 -0.58
N GLU A 36 0.11 -12.90 0.54
CA GLU A 36 1.04 -11.81 0.88
C GLU A 36 2.26 -11.73 -0.06
N ALA A 37 2.66 -12.86 -0.66
CA ALA A 37 3.79 -12.97 -1.60
C ALA A 37 3.42 -12.56 -3.04
N GLU A 38 2.23 -12.95 -3.52
CA GLU A 38 1.67 -12.62 -4.84
C GLU A 38 1.87 -11.15 -5.33
N PRO A 39 1.70 -10.10 -4.50
CA PRO A 39 1.98 -8.71 -4.90
C PRO A 39 3.43 -8.40 -5.22
N VAL A 40 4.38 -9.09 -4.58
CA VAL A 40 5.79 -8.89 -4.91
C VAL A 40 6.07 -9.47 -6.29
N GLU A 41 5.52 -10.64 -6.59
CA GLU A 41 5.72 -11.36 -7.85
C GLU A 41 5.13 -10.63 -9.06
N TYR A 42 3.89 -10.13 -8.97
CA TYR A 42 3.25 -9.47 -10.10
C TYR A 42 3.60 -7.98 -10.26
N ILE A 43 3.85 -7.25 -9.17
CA ILE A 43 4.10 -5.80 -9.23
C ILE A 43 5.60 -5.44 -9.13
N GLY A 44 6.43 -6.38 -8.70
CA GLY A 44 7.90 -6.27 -8.81
C GLY A 44 8.60 -5.48 -7.71
N TYR A 45 7.93 -5.15 -6.59
CA TYR A 45 8.58 -4.53 -5.43
C TYR A 45 7.90 -4.92 -4.11
N ASP A 46 8.65 -4.83 -3.01
CA ASP A 46 8.21 -5.23 -1.67
C ASP A 46 7.35 -4.14 -0.97
N LYS A 47 6.68 -4.51 0.11
CA LYS A 47 6.00 -3.58 1.01
C LYS A 47 7.00 -2.53 1.50
N HIS A 48 6.63 -1.26 1.33
CA HIS A 48 7.42 -0.07 1.70
C HIS A 48 8.66 0.22 0.84
N ASP A 49 8.84 -0.46 -0.28
CA ASP A 49 9.89 -0.14 -1.25
C ASP A 49 9.75 1.31 -1.77
N GLN A 50 10.89 1.97 -2.03
CA GLN A 50 10.95 3.27 -2.68
C GLN A 50 10.50 3.20 -4.14
N ALA A 51 10.78 2.09 -4.84
CA ALA A 51 10.18 1.77 -6.14
C ALA A 51 8.65 1.77 -6.05
N GLY A 52 8.14 1.47 -4.85
CA GLY A 52 6.75 1.56 -4.38
C GLY A 52 6.20 2.98 -4.15
N ARG A 53 6.95 4.07 -4.39
CA ARG A 53 6.48 5.46 -4.22
C ARG A 53 6.17 6.16 -5.54
N ASN A 54 4.98 6.76 -5.66
CA ASN A 54 4.55 7.63 -6.77
C ASN A 54 4.23 6.96 -8.13
N TRP A 55 4.14 5.65 -8.20
CA TRP A 55 3.80 4.87 -9.40
C TRP A 55 2.44 4.19 -9.20
N ALA A 56 1.88 3.69 -10.29
CA ALA A 56 0.51 3.20 -10.35
C ALA A 56 0.39 1.76 -9.79
N LEU A 57 -0.68 1.42 -9.04
CA LEU A 57 -0.94 0.15 -8.32
C LEU A 57 -0.35 -0.04 -6.90
N SER A 58 -0.36 0.99 -6.04
CA SER A 58 0.14 0.88 -4.66
C SER A 58 -0.55 -0.19 -3.79
N ARG A 59 0.24 -0.89 -2.96
CA ARG A 59 -0.27 -1.72 -1.84
C ARG A 59 -0.92 -0.81 -0.78
N ASN A 60 -2.16 -1.10 -0.40
CA ASN A 60 -2.97 -0.28 0.53
C ASN A 60 -3.69 -1.15 1.57
N GLY A 61 -2.91 -1.80 2.44
CA GLY A 61 -3.40 -2.65 3.53
C GLY A 61 -3.95 -3.99 3.07
N ALA A 62 -4.72 -4.65 3.93
CA ALA A 62 -5.40 -5.93 3.67
C ALA A 62 -6.91 -5.79 3.85
N ARG A 63 -7.69 -6.75 3.33
CA ARG A 63 -9.13 -6.90 3.48
C ARG A 63 -9.43 -8.27 4.06
N THR A 64 -10.27 -8.33 5.08
CA THR A 64 -10.87 -9.57 5.56
C THR A 64 -11.82 -10.14 4.50
N LYS A 65 -11.63 -11.40 4.16
CA LYS A 65 -12.52 -12.17 3.29
C LYS A 65 -12.85 -13.49 3.98
N THR A 66 -14.10 -13.92 3.89
CA THR A 66 -14.51 -15.24 4.38
C THR A 66 -14.45 -16.22 3.21
N VAL A 67 -13.70 -17.31 3.39
CA VAL A 67 -13.58 -18.40 2.42
C VAL A 67 -14.29 -19.63 2.98
N THR A 68 -15.18 -20.21 2.17
CA THR A 68 -15.83 -21.48 2.48
C THR A 68 -14.86 -22.61 2.17
N THR A 69 -14.60 -23.46 3.16
CA THR A 69 -13.76 -24.66 3.04
C THR A 69 -14.51 -25.88 3.58
N ASP A 70 -13.98 -27.08 3.33
CA ASP A 70 -14.61 -28.33 3.79
C ASP A 70 -14.69 -28.45 5.33
N ILE A 71 -13.84 -27.70 6.04
CA ILE A 71 -13.77 -27.63 7.50
C ILE A 71 -14.64 -26.49 8.08
N GLY A 72 -15.29 -25.70 7.22
CA GLY A 72 -16.13 -24.58 7.58
C GLY A 72 -15.70 -23.25 6.95
N SER A 73 -16.35 -22.17 7.36
CA SER A 73 -16.02 -20.81 6.94
C SER A 73 -14.81 -20.28 7.70
N VAL A 74 -13.78 -19.83 6.99
CA VAL A 74 -12.56 -19.27 7.56
C VAL A 74 -12.34 -17.84 7.08
N GLU A 75 -12.06 -16.93 8.01
CA GLU A 75 -11.71 -15.55 7.68
C GLU A 75 -10.22 -15.42 7.39
N ILE A 76 -9.87 -14.94 6.19
CA ILE A 76 -8.49 -14.68 5.76
C ILE A 76 -8.26 -13.19 5.51
N GLU A 77 -7.01 -12.75 5.69
CA GLU A 77 -6.57 -11.42 5.26
C GLU A 77 -6.03 -11.50 3.83
N SER A 78 -6.61 -10.72 2.92
CA SER A 78 -6.22 -10.65 1.52
C SER A 78 -5.64 -9.25 1.24
N PRO A 79 -4.43 -9.13 0.67
CA PRO A 79 -3.82 -7.84 0.42
C PRO A 79 -4.65 -7.02 -0.56
N ARG A 80 -4.72 -5.71 -0.28
CA ARG A 80 -5.39 -4.73 -1.14
C ARG A 80 -4.36 -3.94 -1.94
N ARG A 81 -4.64 -3.80 -3.23
CA ARG A 81 -3.93 -2.91 -4.14
C ARG A 81 -4.90 -1.88 -4.65
N VAL A 82 -4.43 -0.65 -4.83
CA VAL A 82 -5.24 0.44 -5.35
C VAL A 82 -4.48 1.18 -6.43
N TRP A 83 -5.16 1.53 -7.51
CA TRP A 83 -4.65 2.50 -8.44
C TRP A 83 -4.60 3.86 -7.76
N ARG A 84 -3.41 4.31 -7.36
CA ARG A 84 -3.17 5.73 -7.19
C ARG A 84 -2.92 6.29 -8.58
N HIS A 85 -3.95 6.84 -9.21
CA HIS A 85 -3.68 7.94 -10.11
C HIS A 85 -2.97 8.98 -9.24
N ARG A 86 -1.78 9.41 -9.65
CA ARG A 86 -1.37 10.77 -9.32
C ARG A 86 -2.58 11.60 -9.73
N SER A 87 -3.35 12.10 -8.77
CA SER A 87 -4.03 13.36 -8.99
C SER A 87 -2.89 14.21 -9.50
N LEU A 88 -2.89 14.51 -10.81
CA LEU A 88 -1.96 15.40 -11.46
C LEU A 88 -1.74 16.49 -10.44
N GLY A 89 -0.58 16.48 -9.78
CA GLY A 89 -0.44 17.07 -8.45
C GLY A 89 -1.08 18.43 -8.55
N ARG A 90 -2.16 18.69 -7.78
CA ARG A 90 -2.98 19.89 -7.94
C ARG A 90 -1.98 21.02 -7.91
N MET A 91 -1.65 21.54 -9.10
CA MET A 91 -0.47 22.36 -9.31
C MET A 91 -0.71 23.51 -8.36
N GLY A 92 0.09 23.58 -7.29
CA GLY A 92 -0.21 24.48 -6.18
C GLY A 92 -0.48 25.82 -6.81
N SER A 93 -1.73 26.30 -6.74
CA SER A 93 -2.04 27.54 -7.42
C SER A 93 -1.15 28.56 -6.75
N CYS A 94 -0.33 29.24 -7.54
CA CYS A 94 0.37 30.42 -7.09
C CYS A 94 -0.70 31.48 -6.82
N ARG A 95 -1.37 31.39 -5.66
CA ARG A 95 -2.21 32.47 -5.17
C ARG A 95 -1.26 33.59 -4.80
N GLY A 96 -1.05 34.51 -5.74
CA GLY A 96 -0.32 35.75 -5.48
C GLY A 96 0.76 36.16 -6.48
N THR A 97 0.87 35.59 -7.69
CA THR A 97 1.85 36.11 -8.67
C THR A 97 1.31 37.28 -9.48
N ARG A 98 1.73 38.49 -9.11
CA ARG A 98 1.80 39.65 -10.02
C ARG A 98 3.23 39.69 -10.57
N CYS A 99 3.40 39.55 -11.89
CA CYS A 99 4.69 39.74 -12.55
C CYS A 99 4.95 41.23 -12.72
N GLY A 100 6.01 41.74 -12.09
CA GLY A 100 6.41 43.14 -12.17
C GLY A 100 6.96 43.66 -10.85
N GLY A 101 8.22 43.34 -10.54
CA GLY A 101 9.06 44.24 -9.74
C GLY A 101 8.90 44.27 -8.21
N THR A 102 8.61 43.16 -7.51
CA THR A 102 8.82 43.15 -6.04
C THR A 102 9.22 41.77 -5.50
N ARG A 103 10.18 41.77 -4.56
CA ARG A 103 10.93 40.61 -4.05
C ARG A 103 10.01 39.50 -3.54
N LEU A 104 10.17 38.28 -4.06
CA LEU A 104 9.66 37.08 -3.38
C LEU A 104 10.54 36.79 -2.17
N SER A 105 9.99 36.96 -0.97
CA SER A 105 10.53 36.30 0.22
C SER A 105 10.29 34.80 0.06
N CYS A 106 11.36 34.07 -0.23
CA CYS A 106 11.35 32.63 -0.36
C CYS A 106 11.23 31.99 1.03
N VAL A 107 10.02 31.81 1.54
CA VAL A 107 9.80 31.02 2.77
C VAL A 107 9.55 29.57 2.35
N ARG A 108 10.64 28.79 2.29
CA ARG A 108 10.76 27.34 1.98
C ARG A 108 10.85 26.93 0.50
N ALA A 109 11.96 27.24 -0.15
CA ALA A 109 12.41 26.43 -1.29
C ALA A 109 13.11 25.16 -0.77
N ARG A 110 12.56 23.98 -1.10
CA ARG A 110 13.24 22.69 -0.88
C ARG A 110 13.96 22.17 -2.12
N PHE A 111 13.89 22.87 -3.25
CA PHE A 111 14.65 22.61 -4.47
C PHE A 111 14.88 23.93 -5.22
N ALA A 112 16.07 24.08 -5.81
CA ALA A 112 16.41 25.22 -6.66
C ALA A 112 15.61 25.15 -7.97
N CYS A 113 14.52 25.93 -8.10
CA CYS A 113 13.80 26.07 -9.36
C CYS A 113 14.26 27.37 -10.03
N SER A 114 15.06 27.25 -11.09
CA SER A 114 15.43 28.38 -11.95
C SER A 114 14.23 28.73 -12.84
N VAL A 115 13.45 29.72 -12.44
CA VAL A 115 12.29 30.18 -13.21
C VAL A 115 12.77 30.91 -14.46
N ARG A 116 12.52 30.34 -15.64
CA ARG A 116 12.66 31.05 -16.92
C ARG A 116 11.25 31.31 -17.47
N CYS A 117 10.78 32.56 -17.34
CA CYS A 117 9.56 33.00 -18.04
C CYS A 117 9.89 33.25 -19.51
N ALA A 118 9.21 32.59 -20.44
CA ALA A 118 9.19 33.02 -21.84
C ALA A 118 8.35 34.31 -21.93
N ALA A 119 8.85 35.31 -22.67
CA ALA A 119 8.17 36.60 -22.83
C ALA A 119 6.76 36.39 -23.41
N GLY A 120 5.74 36.96 -22.74
CA GLY A 120 4.35 36.91 -23.19
C GLY A 120 3.47 35.80 -22.58
N MET A 121 4.00 34.95 -21.70
CA MET A 121 3.23 33.88 -21.06
C MET A 121 2.98 34.16 -19.58
N SER A 122 1.71 34.15 -19.15
CA SER A 122 1.27 34.34 -17.76
C SER A 122 1.31 33.04 -16.92
N ARG A 123 2.02 32.01 -17.38
CA ARG A 123 2.15 30.71 -16.71
C ARG A 123 3.59 30.20 -16.80
N CYS A 124 4.13 29.70 -15.69
CA CYS A 124 5.37 28.93 -15.68
C CYS A 124 5.17 27.61 -16.44
N VAL A 125 6.05 27.33 -17.39
CA VAL A 125 5.93 26.19 -18.31
C VAL A 125 6.67 24.93 -17.80
N SER A 126 7.56 25.07 -16.80
CA SER A 126 8.22 23.94 -16.13
C SER A 126 9.00 24.35 -14.85
N CYS A 127 9.09 23.43 -13.89
CA CYS A 127 10.37 23.11 -13.23
C CYS A 127 10.93 21.89 -14.00
#